data_AF-A0A2C5ZIM6-F1
#
_entry.id   AF-A0A2C5ZIM6-F1
#
_cell.length_a   1.000
_cell.length_b   1.000
_cell.length_c   1.000
_cell.angle_alpha   90.00
_cell.angle_beta   90.00
_cell.angle_gamma   90.00
#
_symmetry.space_group_name_H-M   'P 1'
#
loop_
_entity.id
_entity.type
_entity.pdbx_description
1 polymer ?
#
loop_
_entity_poly.entity_id
_entity_poly.type
_entity_poly.pdbx_seq_one_letter_code
_entity_poly.pdbx_strand_id
1 'polypeptide(L)'
;MSLEPFPANDFKRIVVDLLDKIQYNDTNYDTREERGSVLRSVYTEAVKHFAQPHVQKTLNKKVDTIDRVLRSTACVIVCCWTRASSELKAVLTIYYTYILIFDDAQEDLRPSMQGLLEDMVVGRPQGYPWLKLVNDQFLNVMKYYGPFCSLGIYRGTFDFFQGCWIEIQDFTGFRGPGDYPDFLRRLSCFGHPLAASLMPADHFDEREMLVEMTAAICLVEKGMTAINDLLSFYKEYEEGDQKSWVIHYAEVNGVPQTEALTQLARNIVSVSDEVSTVFSEKPFLAETVNRFIQGRQLVALKTAFPANMDQLFYEDIMATPLFRFVVGPDKRNFHIHSTLVARQSPVLDRLINGDSFKESKDQEVIWKDVDEKTFVRFCQFAYTGNYDGPTLRENKATLDKDRENFISQTNQAVKMRPANTPSSGTDRQKATSAPQTNTKQHLDDFKDLFFAHARLYIFADCYQIKKLTDVSFARLRQTLKSYSFVSVDPAVMELYRFSFQEKIPETLRKLMAHYASHHIRQLWEHVEFQGLVKEFQELSASLVGYMVPLLPSHQQLF
;
A
#
# COMPACT_ATOMS: atom_id res chain seq x y z
N MET A 1 22.49 -2.04 1.91
CA MET A 1 22.21 -3.10 0.89
C MET A 1 21.00 -2.64 0.09
N SER A 2 20.94 -2.88 -1.22
CA SER A 2 19.69 -2.65 -1.96
C SER A 2 18.71 -3.76 -1.58
N LEU A 3 17.56 -3.42 -1.00
CA LEU A 3 16.49 -4.38 -0.75
C LEU A 3 16.12 -5.08 -2.07
N GLU A 4 16.07 -6.41 -2.07
CA GLU A 4 15.55 -7.19 -3.20
C GLU A 4 14.09 -6.81 -3.43
N PRO A 5 13.65 -6.58 -4.68
CA PRO A 5 12.31 -6.06 -4.97
C PRO A 5 11.21 -6.89 -4.28
N PHE A 6 10.21 -6.19 -3.72
CA PHE A 6 9.11 -6.82 -2.97
C PHE A 6 8.51 -8.00 -3.73
N PRO A 7 8.37 -9.19 -3.09
CA PRO A 7 7.84 -10.40 -3.75
C PRO A 7 6.31 -10.33 -3.91
N ALA A 8 5.81 -9.37 -4.69
CA ALA A 8 4.40 -9.00 -4.75
C ALA A 8 3.46 -10.15 -5.17
N ASN A 9 3.89 -10.97 -6.14
CA ASN A 9 3.07 -12.09 -6.64
C ASN A 9 2.99 -13.22 -5.61
N ASP A 10 4.10 -13.56 -4.97
CA ASP A 10 4.14 -14.60 -3.93
C ASP A 10 3.40 -14.15 -2.69
N PHE A 11 3.60 -12.90 -2.25
CA PHE A 11 2.87 -12.30 -1.13
C PHE A 11 1.35 -12.36 -1.35
N LYS A 12 0.87 -11.91 -2.51
CA LYS A 12 -0.56 -11.96 -2.86
C LYS A 12 -1.10 -13.39 -2.84
N ARG A 13 -0.39 -14.34 -3.46
CA ARG A 13 -0.79 -15.75 -3.46
C ARG A 13 -0.86 -16.30 -2.04
N ILE A 14 0.16 -16.08 -1.22
CA ILE A 14 0.22 -16.56 0.16
C ILE A 14 -0.93 -16.00 1.00
N VAL A 15 -1.23 -14.70 0.88
CA VAL A 15 -2.31 -14.06 1.63
C VAL A 15 -3.68 -14.56 1.17
N VAL A 16 -3.93 -14.69 -0.14
CA VAL A 16 -5.20 -15.23 -0.65
C VAL A 16 -5.39 -16.68 -0.21
N ASP A 17 -4.38 -17.53 -0.41
CA ASP A 17 -4.41 -18.94 0.00
C ASP A 17 -4.63 -19.08 1.52
N LEU A 18 -4.05 -18.18 2.32
CA LEU A 18 -4.27 -18.15 3.76
C LEU A 18 -5.72 -17.83 4.09
N LEU A 19 -6.27 -16.74 3.56
CA LEU A 19 -7.64 -16.29 3.84
C LEU A 19 -8.67 -17.35 3.45
N ASP A 20 -8.44 -18.04 2.33
CA ASP A 20 -9.27 -19.15 1.88
C ASP A 20 -9.18 -20.35 2.85
N LYS A 21 -7.97 -20.74 3.27
CA LYS A 21 -7.76 -21.87 4.19
C LYS A 21 -8.41 -21.67 5.56
N ILE A 22 -8.30 -20.47 6.11
CA ILE A 22 -8.92 -20.14 7.40
C ILE A 22 -10.40 -19.77 7.26
N GLN A 23 -10.94 -19.79 6.04
CA GLN A 23 -12.31 -19.39 5.72
C GLN A 23 -12.66 -18.04 6.36
N TYR A 24 -11.82 -17.04 6.11
CA TYR A 24 -11.94 -15.74 6.77
C TYR A 24 -13.33 -15.12 6.57
N ASN A 25 -14.04 -14.90 7.67
CA ASN A 25 -15.35 -14.27 7.68
C ASN A 25 -15.53 -13.53 9.02
N ASP A 26 -15.28 -12.23 9.04
CA ASP A 26 -15.50 -11.43 10.24
C ASP A 26 -17.00 -11.26 10.49
N THR A 27 -17.50 -11.94 11.52
CA THR A 27 -18.90 -11.89 11.98
C THR A 27 -18.99 -11.29 13.38
N ASN A 28 -17.99 -10.48 13.76
CA ASN A 28 -17.88 -10.00 15.13
C ASN A 28 -19.00 -9.04 15.56
N TYR A 29 -19.55 -8.30 14.60
CA TYR A 29 -20.66 -7.36 14.77
C TYR A 29 -21.71 -7.66 13.71
N ASP A 30 -22.99 -7.56 14.07
CA ASP A 30 -24.08 -7.87 13.15
C ASP A 30 -24.20 -6.81 12.05
N THR A 31 -23.84 -5.56 12.36
CA THR A 31 -23.91 -4.43 11.43
C THR A 31 -22.73 -3.48 11.55
N ARG A 32 -22.47 -2.76 10.46
CA ARG A 32 -21.48 -1.68 10.40
C ARG A 32 -21.86 -0.52 11.33
N GLU A 33 -23.14 -0.22 11.44
CA GLU A 33 -23.70 0.82 12.30
C GLU A 33 -23.44 0.51 13.78
N GLU A 34 -23.61 -0.75 14.19
CA GLU A 34 -23.31 -1.21 15.55
C GLU A 34 -21.83 -1.01 15.88
N ARG A 35 -20.92 -1.54 15.05
CA ARG A 35 -19.48 -1.37 15.25
C ARG A 35 -19.10 0.12 15.28
N GLY A 36 -19.64 0.92 14.37
CA GLY A 36 -19.41 2.36 14.30
C GLY A 36 -19.96 3.13 15.50
N SER A 37 -21.05 2.65 16.12
CA SER A 37 -21.59 3.21 17.36
C SER A 37 -20.66 2.94 18.54
N VAL A 38 -20.24 1.68 18.71
CA VAL A 38 -19.29 1.27 19.76
C VAL A 38 -17.97 2.02 19.61
N LEU A 39 -17.44 2.11 18.38
CA LEU A 39 -16.22 2.86 18.09
C LEU A 39 -16.31 4.33 18.50
N ARG A 40 -17.39 5.01 18.15
CA ARG A 40 -17.60 6.41 18.55
C ARG A 40 -17.68 6.56 20.06
N SER A 41 -18.37 5.66 20.76
CA SER A 41 -18.49 5.69 22.22
C SER A 41 -17.14 5.50 22.90
N VAL A 42 -16.41 4.45 22.52
CA VAL A 42 -15.09 4.10 23.07
C VAL A 42 -14.08 5.22 22.83
N TYR A 43 -14.01 5.73 21.60
CA TYR A 43 -13.13 6.84 21.25
C TYR A 43 -13.49 8.11 22.02
N THR A 44 -14.79 8.45 22.13
CA THR A 44 -15.24 9.64 22.87
C THR A 44 -14.81 9.58 24.34
N GLU A 45 -14.92 8.41 24.96
CA GLU A 45 -14.48 8.23 26.34
C GLU A 45 -12.95 8.35 26.48
N ALA A 46 -12.20 7.69 25.61
CA ALA A 46 -10.74 7.74 25.64
C ALA A 46 -10.17 9.14 25.34
N VAL A 47 -10.81 9.91 24.45
CA VAL A 47 -10.42 11.31 24.17
C VAL A 47 -10.49 12.17 25.44
N LYS A 48 -11.46 11.96 26.32
CA LYS A 48 -11.57 12.74 27.58
C LYS A 48 -10.31 12.59 28.43
N HIS A 49 -9.72 11.40 28.47
CA HIS A 49 -8.46 11.14 29.17
C HIS A 49 -7.30 11.91 28.55
N PHE A 50 -7.11 11.77 27.22
CA PHE A 50 -6.01 12.47 26.54
C PHE A 50 -6.20 13.98 26.48
N ALA A 51 -7.42 14.51 26.61
CA ALA A 51 -7.68 15.95 26.67
C ALA A 51 -7.26 16.60 28.00
N GLN A 52 -6.94 15.80 29.03
CA GLN A 52 -6.59 16.34 30.35
C GLN A 52 -5.28 17.14 30.28
N PRO A 53 -5.21 18.36 30.88
CA PRO A 53 -4.02 19.21 30.78
C PRO A 53 -2.74 18.57 31.30
N HIS A 54 -2.83 17.74 32.36
CA HIS A 54 -1.67 17.06 32.90
C HIS A 54 -1.16 15.94 31.97
N VAL A 55 -2.06 15.24 31.26
CA VAL A 55 -1.70 14.21 30.27
C VAL A 55 -1.00 14.85 29.08
N GLN A 56 -1.60 15.90 28.50
CA GLN A 56 -1.01 16.65 27.39
C GLN A 56 0.37 17.21 27.73
N LYS A 57 0.50 17.83 28.91
CA LYS A 57 1.77 18.38 29.40
C LYS A 57 2.83 17.31 29.62
N THR A 58 2.45 16.14 30.14
CA THR A 58 3.38 15.06 30.48
C THR A 58 3.83 14.29 29.24
N LEU A 59 2.92 13.99 28.31
CA LEU A 59 3.26 13.37 27.02
C LEU A 59 4.11 14.27 26.14
N ASN A 60 3.84 15.58 26.15
CA ASN A 60 4.55 16.56 25.33
C ASN A 60 4.61 16.17 23.83
N LYS A 61 3.51 15.62 23.29
CA LYS A 61 3.34 15.31 21.86
C LYS A 61 2.25 16.20 21.27
N LYS A 62 2.24 16.36 19.94
CA LYS A 62 1.20 17.12 19.23
C LYS A 62 -0.15 16.43 19.39
N VAL A 63 -1.21 17.21 19.57
CA VAL A 63 -2.59 16.72 19.69
C VAL A 63 -2.97 15.85 18.49
N ASP A 64 -2.63 16.26 17.27
CA ASP A 64 -2.92 15.49 16.04
C ASP A 64 -2.22 14.12 16.02
N THR A 65 -1.01 14.03 16.60
CA THR A 65 -0.29 12.76 16.72
C THR A 65 -1.02 11.83 17.68
N ILE A 66 -1.40 12.33 18.86
CA ILE A 66 -2.16 11.57 19.85
C ILE A 66 -3.50 11.13 19.26
N ASP A 67 -4.22 12.02 18.58
CA ASP A 67 -5.51 11.72 17.96
C ASP A 67 -5.41 10.61 16.90
N ARG A 68 -4.39 10.69 16.03
CA ARG A 68 -4.15 9.67 15.01
C ARG A 68 -3.90 8.29 15.61
N VAL A 69 -3.02 8.21 16.62
CA VAL A 69 -2.73 6.95 17.31
C VAL A 69 -3.99 6.45 18.02
N LEU A 70 -4.71 7.33 18.73
CA LEU A 70 -5.93 7.00 19.44
C LEU A 70 -7.03 6.43 18.53
N ARG A 71 -7.24 7.01 17.34
CA ARG A 71 -8.20 6.47 16.36
C ARG A 71 -7.81 5.07 15.91
N SER A 72 -6.52 4.86 15.63
CA SER A 72 -6.00 3.54 15.26
C SER A 72 -6.21 2.53 16.38
N THR A 73 -5.85 2.89 17.61
CA THR A 73 -6.04 2.04 18.79
C THR A 73 -7.50 1.70 19.02
N ALA A 74 -8.40 2.68 18.98
CA ALA A 74 -9.83 2.46 19.18
C ALA A 74 -10.38 1.48 18.13
N CYS A 75 -9.93 1.58 16.87
CA CYS A 75 -10.28 0.62 15.83
C CYS A 75 -9.81 -0.80 16.17
N VAL A 76 -8.54 -0.96 16.57
CA VAL A 76 -7.97 -2.24 17.02
C VAL A 76 -8.79 -2.83 18.16
N ILE A 77 -9.00 -2.06 19.24
CA ILE A 77 -9.67 -2.55 20.44
C ILE A 77 -11.11 -2.98 20.14
N VAL A 78 -11.85 -2.16 19.38
CA VAL A 78 -13.27 -2.44 19.07
C VAL A 78 -13.41 -3.65 18.15
N CYS A 79 -12.51 -3.83 17.19
CA CYS A 79 -12.55 -4.99 16.29
C CYS A 79 -12.13 -6.28 16.99
N CYS A 80 -11.20 -6.22 17.95
CA CYS A 80 -10.57 -7.41 18.53
C CYS A 80 -11.17 -7.83 19.90
N TRP A 81 -11.51 -6.90 20.80
CA TRP A 81 -12.04 -7.21 22.15
C TRP A 81 -13.56 -7.22 22.16
N THR A 82 -14.18 -7.99 21.26
CA THR A 82 -15.62 -7.93 21.01
C THR A 82 -16.45 -8.30 22.23
N ARG A 83 -15.95 -9.22 23.06
CA ARG A 83 -16.57 -9.68 24.32
C ARG A 83 -16.39 -8.74 25.51
N ALA A 84 -15.47 -7.79 25.46
CA ALA A 84 -15.26 -6.83 26.54
C ALA A 84 -16.44 -5.85 26.67
N SER A 85 -16.68 -5.33 27.87
CA SER A 85 -17.64 -4.22 28.05
C SER A 85 -17.17 -2.95 27.33
N SER A 86 -18.09 -2.02 27.05
CA SER A 86 -17.71 -0.72 26.45
C SER A 86 -16.78 0.09 27.37
N GLU A 87 -16.93 -0.04 28.69
CA GLU A 87 -16.04 0.59 29.67
C GLU A 87 -14.63 -0.02 29.59
N LEU A 88 -14.52 -1.35 29.55
CA LEU A 88 -13.23 -2.02 29.40
C LEU A 88 -12.58 -1.69 28.06
N LYS A 89 -13.34 -1.66 26.96
CA LYS A 89 -12.82 -1.21 25.65
C LYS A 89 -12.25 0.22 25.71
N ALA A 90 -12.89 1.14 26.42
CA ALA A 90 -12.37 2.51 26.59
C ALA A 90 -11.07 2.54 27.40
N VAL A 91 -11.01 1.79 28.50
CA VAL A 91 -9.82 1.67 29.34
C VAL A 91 -8.65 1.04 28.58
N LEU A 92 -8.90 -0.05 27.86
CA LEU A 92 -7.90 -0.68 26.99
C LEU A 92 -7.46 0.27 25.88
N THR A 93 -8.38 1.04 25.30
CA THR A 93 -8.02 2.05 24.29
C THR A 93 -7.02 3.06 24.85
N ILE A 94 -7.24 3.59 26.05
CA ILE A 94 -6.29 4.52 26.69
C ILE A 94 -4.93 3.87 26.91
N TYR A 95 -4.93 2.68 27.52
CA TYR A 95 -3.71 1.93 27.82
C TYR A 95 -2.91 1.62 26.56
N TYR A 96 -3.54 1.04 25.53
CA TYR A 96 -2.88 0.71 24.26
C TYR A 96 -2.43 1.94 23.48
N THR A 97 -3.12 3.08 23.58
CA THR A 97 -2.65 4.32 22.95
C THR A 97 -1.33 4.77 23.57
N TYR A 98 -1.13 4.60 24.88
CA TYR A 98 0.19 4.84 25.46
C TYR A 98 1.25 3.87 24.91
N ILE A 99 0.93 2.58 24.81
CA ILE A 99 1.85 1.57 24.25
C ILE A 99 2.29 1.97 22.83
N LEU A 100 1.35 2.32 21.95
CA LEU A 100 1.67 2.71 20.57
C LEU A 100 2.39 4.07 20.46
N ILE A 101 2.11 5.03 21.34
CA ILE A 101 2.86 6.29 21.38
C ILE A 101 4.34 6.04 21.70
N PHE A 102 4.63 5.03 22.52
CA PHE A 102 5.99 4.65 22.86
C PHE A 102 6.67 3.83 21.76
N ASP A 103 5.92 2.93 21.11
CA ASP A 103 6.40 2.18 19.93
C ASP A 103 6.94 3.11 18.83
N ASP A 104 6.22 4.22 18.56
CA ASP A 104 6.62 5.25 17.61
C ASP A 104 7.83 6.10 18.08
N ALA A 105 8.27 5.99 19.34
CA ALA A 105 9.31 6.83 19.91
C ALA A 105 10.73 6.30 19.61
N GLN A 106 11.53 7.10 18.91
CA GLN A 106 12.95 6.81 18.62
C GLN A 106 13.91 7.51 19.60
N GLU A 107 13.51 7.66 20.86
CA GLU A 107 14.25 8.44 21.87
C GLU A 107 15.28 7.56 22.59
N ASP A 108 16.49 8.09 22.84
CA ASP A 108 17.51 7.38 23.63
C ASP A 108 17.05 7.28 25.10
N LEU A 109 16.70 6.06 25.52
CA LEU A 109 16.18 5.79 26.86
C LEU A 109 17.27 5.79 27.94
N ARG A 110 18.55 5.61 27.59
CA ARG A 110 19.66 5.42 28.55
C ARG A 110 19.71 6.47 29.67
N PRO A 111 19.57 7.80 29.40
CA PRO A 111 19.64 8.82 30.45
C PRO A 111 18.46 8.76 31.42
N SER A 112 17.29 8.31 30.95
CA SER A 112 16.05 8.28 31.75
C SER A 112 15.94 7.03 32.62
N MET A 113 16.78 6.02 32.40
CA MET A 113 16.67 4.69 33.03
C MET A 113 17.58 4.47 34.24
N GLN A 114 18.49 5.40 34.54
CA GLN A 114 19.50 5.23 35.59
C GLN A 114 18.90 5.04 37.02
N GLY A 115 17.67 5.48 37.25
CA GLY A 115 16.92 5.31 38.52
C GLY A 115 15.68 4.42 38.43
N LEU A 116 15.38 3.82 37.27
CA LEU A 116 14.10 3.12 37.00
C LEU A 116 13.73 2.12 38.10
N LEU A 117 14.62 1.16 38.36
CA LEU A 117 14.37 0.08 39.31
C LEU A 117 14.32 0.59 40.75
N GLU A 118 15.19 1.54 41.12
CA GLU A 118 15.21 2.10 42.47
C GLU A 118 13.91 2.84 42.76
N ASP A 119 13.48 3.71 41.84
CA ASP A 119 12.23 4.46 41.97
C ASP A 119 11.02 3.52 41.99
N MET A 120 11.04 2.44 41.21
CA MET A 120 9.97 1.45 41.20
C MET A 120 9.87 0.69 42.52
N VAL A 121 11.00 0.21 43.05
CA VAL A 121 11.05 -0.56 44.30
C VAL A 121 10.68 0.30 45.51
N VAL A 122 11.11 1.56 45.53
CA VAL A 122 10.84 2.51 46.63
C VAL A 122 9.45 3.16 46.50
N GLY A 123 8.80 3.06 45.33
CA GLY A 123 7.50 3.67 45.06
C GLY A 123 7.57 5.18 44.79
N ARG A 124 8.70 5.68 44.27
CA ARG A 124 8.84 7.07 43.84
C ARG A 124 8.25 7.26 42.44
N PRO A 125 7.75 8.46 42.11
CA PRO A 125 7.33 8.77 40.75
C PRO A 125 8.48 8.54 39.76
N GLN A 126 8.22 7.78 38.71
CA GLN A 126 9.22 7.45 37.69
C GLN A 126 9.77 8.70 37.00
N GLY A 127 11.06 8.75 36.68
CA GLY A 127 11.65 9.91 35.99
C GLY A 127 11.11 10.12 34.57
N TYR A 128 10.85 9.02 33.86
CA TYR A 128 10.42 9.05 32.46
C TYR A 128 8.92 9.38 32.32
N PRO A 129 8.52 10.42 31.54
CA PRO A 129 7.13 10.88 31.48
C PRO A 129 6.11 9.83 31.05
N TRP A 130 6.46 8.98 30.09
CA TRP A 130 5.58 7.90 29.64
C TRP A 130 5.32 6.88 30.75
N LEU A 131 6.36 6.47 31.49
CA LEU A 131 6.23 5.53 32.61
C LEU A 131 5.34 6.08 33.73
N LYS A 132 5.38 7.40 33.99
CA LYS A 132 4.44 8.02 34.95
C LYS A 132 2.99 7.76 34.53
N LEU A 133 2.66 8.07 33.27
CA LEU A 133 1.30 7.98 32.77
C LEU A 133 0.79 6.55 32.62
N VAL A 134 1.65 5.61 32.19
CA VAL A 134 1.29 4.20 32.09
C VAL A 134 1.11 3.57 33.47
N ASN A 135 1.94 3.94 34.45
CA ASN A 135 1.76 3.50 35.83
C ASN A 135 0.40 3.93 36.39
N ASP A 136 -0.06 5.15 36.08
CA ASP A 136 -1.39 5.63 36.47
C ASP A 136 -2.53 4.82 35.82
N GLN A 137 -2.28 4.15 34.68
CA GLN A 137 -3.27 3.32 34.01
C GLN A 137 -3.34 1.88 34.51
N PHE A 138 -2.28 1.35 35.12
CA PHE A 138 -2.29 -0.06 35.53
C PHE A 138 -3.46 -0.39 36.45
N LEU A 139 -3.77 0.45 37.44
CA LEU A 139 -4.91 0.21 38.32
C LEU A 139 -6.26 0.30 37.58
N ASN A 140 -6.36 1.17 36.57
CA ASN A 140 -7.58 1.29 35.76
C ASN A 140 -7.83 0.05 34.90
N VAL A 141 -6.76 -0.58 34.40
CA VAL A 141 -6.82 -1.80 33.59
C VAL A 141 -7.00 -3.04 34.49
N MET A 142 -6.16 -3.18 35.53
CA MET A 142 -6.10 -4.40 36.36
C MET A 142 -7.38 -4.64 37.17
N LYS A 143 -8.20 -3.62 37.43
CA LYS A 143 -9.49 -3.80 38.13
C LYS A 143 -10.44 -4.78 37.43
N TYR A 144 -10.22 -5.07 36.14
CA TYR A 144 -11.03 -5.99 35.34
C TYR A 144 -10.50 -7.42 35.30
N TYR A 145 -9.33 -7.70 35.86
CA TYR A 145 -8.63 -8.97 35.71
C TYR A 145 -8.27 -9.57 37.06
N GLY A 146 -8.14 -10.90 37.12
CA GLY A 146 -7.59 -11.54 38.31
C GLY A 146 -6.07 -11.32 38.41
N PRO A 147 -5.44 -11.80 39.49
CA PRO A 147 -4.02 -11.59 39.74
C PRO A 147 -3.11 -12.20 38.65
N PHE A 148 -3.49 -13.31 38.02
CA PHE A 148 -2.68 -13.96 36.99
C PHE A 148 -2.63 -13.11 35.71
N CYS A 149 -3.77 -12.71 35.16
CA CYS A 149 -3.83 -11.84 33.98
C CYS A 149 -3.27 -10.44 34.29
N SER A 150 -3.52 -9.90 35.49
CA SER A 150 -2.95 -8.61 35.91
C SER A 150 -1.42 -8.64 35.94
N LEU A 151 -0.82 -9.71 36.49
CA LEU A 151 0.63 -9.89 36.47
C LEU A 151 1.16 -10.04 35.04
N GLY A 152 0.46 -10.78 34.19
CA GLY A 152 0.78 -10.92 32.77
C GLY A 152 0.81 -9.59 32.02
N ILE A 153 -0.20 -8.76 32.23
CA ILE A 153 -0.29 -7.40 31.67
C ILE A 153 0.85 -6.53 32.20
N TYR A 154 1.09 -6.52 33.51
CA TYR A 154 2.17 -5.73 34.11
C TYR A 154 3.54 -6.12 33.57
N ARG A 155 3.91 -7.40 33.74
CA ARG A 155 5.21 -7.94 33.33
C ARG A 155 5.45 -7.75 31.85
N GLY A 156 4.48 -8.11 31.01
CA GLY A 156 4.64 -8.01 29.56
C GLY A 156 4.69 -6.56 29.05
N THR A 157 4.20 -5.57 29.81
CA THR A 157 4.43 -4.15 29.48
C THR A 157 5.90 -3.78 29.60
N PHE A 158 6.59 -4.29 30.62
CA PHE A 158 8.02 -4.05 30.81
C PHE A 158 8.87 -4.87 29.85
N ASP A 159 8.45 -6.10 29.49
CA ASP A 159 9.08 -6.87 28.42
C ASP A 159 9.03 -6.08 27.09
N PHE A 160 7.87 -5.50 26.77
CA PHE A 160 7.71 -4.64 25.59
C PHE A 160 8.57 -3.39 25.65
N PHE A 161 8.58 -2.71 26.80
CA PHE A 161 9.45 -1.56 27.02
C PHE A 161 10.93 -1.90 26.76
N GLN A 162 11.38 -3.07 27.23
CA GLN A 162 12.73 -3.57 26.96
C GLN A 162 12.93 -3.95 25.49
N GLY A 163 11.93 -4.56 24.85
CA GLY A 163 11.93 -4.89 23.42
C GLY A 163 12.17 -3.65 22.54
N CYS A 164 11.36 -2.60 22.70
CA CYS A 164 11.55 -1.35 21.96
C CYS A 164 12.93 -0.72 22.21
N TRP A 165 13.45 -0.85 23.45
CA TRP A 165 14.79 -0.35 23.75
C TRP A 165 15.87 -1.10 22.96
N ILE A 166 15.73 -2.41 22.77
CA ILE A 166 16.63 -3.19 21.91
C ILE A 166 16.48 -2.77 20.44
N GLU A 167 15.25 -2.57 19.96
CA GLU A 167 14.96 -2.20 18.56
C GLU A 167 15.53 -0.84 18.15
N ILE A 168 15.71 0.10 19.08
CA ILE A 168 16.37 1.39 18.81
C ILE A 168 17.87 1.21 18.43
N GLN A 169 18.47 0.05 18.74
CA GLN A 169 19.86 -0.25 18.36
C GLN A 169 20.02 -0.72 16.91
N ASP A 170 18.92 -0.94 16.17
CA ASP A 170 18.92 -1.42 14.77
C ASP A 170 19.75 -2.72 14.59
N PHE A 171 19.66 -3.61 15.58
CA PHE A 171 20.43 -4.87 15.63
C PHE A 171 19.58 -6.06 15.21
N THR A 172 19.84 -6.59 14.01
CA THR A 172 19.11 -7.73 13.41
C THR A 172 19.54 -9.11 13.94
N GLY A 173 20.56 -9.16 14.80
CA GLY A 173 21.13 -10.40 15.34
C GLY A 173 22.48 -10.76 14.72
N PHE A 174 23.26 -11.59 15.43
CA PHE A 174 24.44 -12.21 14.82
C PHE A 174 24.01 -13.38 13.93
N ARG A 175 24.82 -13.75 12.94
CA ARG A 175 24.63 -15.01 12.20
C ARG A 175 24.91 -16.20 13.11
N GLY A 176 24.03 -17.20 13.12
CA GLY A 176 24.19 -18.46 13.86
C GLY A 176 23.13 -18.71 14.95
N PRO A 177 22.84 -17.74 15.85
CA PRO A 177 21.73 -17.85 16.80
C PRO A 177 20.36 -17.79 16.10
N GLY A 178 19.87 -18.93 15.62
CA GLY A 178 18.57 -19.06 14.95
C GLY A 178 17.38 -18.51 15.74
N ASP A 179 17.47 -18.52 17.07
CA ASP A 179 16.39 -18.12 17.98
C ASP A 179 16.31 -16.61 18.24
N TYR A 180 17.29 -15.81 17.79
CA TYR A 180 17.31 -14.36 18.08
C TYR A 180 16.06 -13.62 17.57
N PRO A 181 15.58 -13.82 16.32
CA PRO A 181 14.37 -13.17 15.83
C PRO A 181 13.16 -13.45 16.72
N ASP A 182 12.96 -14.71 17.14
CA ASP A 182 11.84 -15.12 17.98
C ASP A 182 11.99 -14.66 19.43
N PHE A 183 13.22 -14.53 19.93
CA PHE A 183 13.50 -13.92 21.23
C PHE A 183 13.11 -12.44 21.24
N LEU A 184 13.64 -11.65 20.29
CA LEU A 184 13.34 -10.22 20.22
C LEU A 184 11.85 -10.00 19.97
N ARG A 185 11.25 -10.80 19.08
CA ARG A 185 9.82 -10.68 18.77
C ARG A 185 8.95 -10.93 19.98
N ARG A 186 9.26 -11.91 20.84
CA ARG A 186 8.52 -12.14 22.09
C ARG A 186 8.62 -10.98 23.08
N LEU A 187 9.75 -10.27 23.10
CA LEU A 187 9.88 -9.06 23.90
C LEU A 187 9.06 -7.91 23.31
N SER A 188 9.19 -7.62 22.01
CA SER A 188 8.59 -6.43 21.38
C SER A 188 7.17 -6.61 20.82
N CYS A 189 6.59 -7.81 20.82
CA CYS A 189 5.26 -8.01 20.23
C CYS A 189 4.08 -7.62 21.12
N PHE A 190 4.33 -7.32 22.41
CA PHE A 190 3.28 -7.04 23.39
C PHE A 190 2.24 -8.18 23.51
N GLY A 191 2.68 -9.42 23.26
CA GLY A 191 1.79 -10.58 23.10
C GLY A 191 1.07 -10.99 24.36
N HIS A 192 1.79 -11.21 25.46
CA HIS A 192 1.20 -11.66 26.72
C HIS A 192 0.19 -10.65 27.31
N PRO A 193 0.50 -9.33 27.45
CA PRO A 193 -0.49 -8.35 27.92
C PRO A 193 -1.75 -8.35 27.06
N LEU A 194 -1.56 -8.46 25.76
CA LEU A 194 -2.67 -8.52 24.81
C LEU A 194 -3.54 -9.75 25.02
N ALA A 195 -2.94 -10.92 25.07
CA ALA A 195 -3.71 -12.15 25.23
C ALA A 195 -4.40 -12.23 26.59
N ALA A 196 -3.70 -11.83 27.66
CA ALA A 196 -4.26 -11.76 29.01
C ALA A 196 -5.45 -10.79 29.07
N SER A 197 -5.38 -9.65 28.37
CA SER A 197 -6.46 -8.67 28.36
C SER A 197 -7.75 -9.12 27.67
N LEU A 198 -7.75 -10.24 26.94
CA LEU A 198 -8.95 -10.83 26.35
C LEU A 198 -9.84 -11.54 27.38
N MET A 199 -9.33 -11.78 28.59
CA MET A 199 -9.97 -12.65 29.57
C MET A 199 -10.29 -11.91 30.87
N PRO A 200 -11.26 -10.98 30.86
CA PRO A 200 -11.66 -10.26 32.06
C PRO A 200 -12.32 -11.18 33.10
N ALA A 201 -12.14 -10.85 34.38
CA ALA A 201 -12.54 -11.68 35.52
C ALA A 201 -14.06 -11.85 35.67
N ASP A 202 -14.86 -11.02 35.01
CA ASP A 202 -16.33 -11.16 34.96
C ASP A 202 -16.79 -12.36 34.11
N HIS A 203 -15.95 -12.84 33.19
CA HIS A 203 -16.23 -13.99 32.33
C HIS A 203 -15.25 -15.15 32.51
N PHE A 204 -14.07 -14.90 33.09
CA PHE A 204 -12.99 -15.89 33.22
C PHE A 204 -12.49 -15.95 34.68
N ASP A 205 -12.91 -16.98 35.44
CA ASP A 205 -12.38 -17.21 36.79
C ASP A 205 -11.02 -17.92 36.70
N GLU A 206 -9.96 -17.18 36.98
CA GLU A 206 -8.57 -17.67 36.97
C GLU A 206 -8.34 -18.87 37.91
N ARG A 207 -9.16 -19.06 38.95
CA ARG A 207 -9.02 -20.21 39.86
C ARG A 207 -9.50 -21.50 39.22
N GLU A 208 -10.48 -21.42 38.34
CA GLU A 208 -11.08 -22.57 37.67
C GLU A 208 -10.49 -22.80 36.28
N MET A 209 -10.08 -21.75 35.58
CA MET A 209 -9.71 -21.77 34.17
C MET A 209 -8.21 -21.51 33.90
N LEU A 210 -7.35 -21.53 34.92
CA LEU A 210 -5.94 -21.12 34.79
C LEU A 210 -5.21 -21.81 33.63
N VAL A 211 -5.43 -23.11 33.47
CA VAL A 211 -4.75 -23.93 32.45
C VAL A 211 -5.26 -23.57 31.06
N GLU A 212 -6.57 -23.44 30.89
CA GLU A 212 -7.20 -23.05 29.63
C GLU A 212 -6.81 -21.63 29.23
N MET A 213 -6.80 -20.69 30.18
CA MET A 213 -6.36 -19.31 29.96
C MET A 213 -4.89 -19.24 29.57
N THR A 214 -4.04 -20.06 30.21
CA THR A 214 -2.61 -20.15 29.87
C THR A 214 -2.42 -20.68 28.45
N ALA A 215 -3.17 -21.72 28.05
CA ALA A 215 -3.17 -22.24 26.69
C ALA A 215 -3.65 -21.19 25.68
N ALA A 216 -4.70 -20.43 26.01
CA ALA A 216 -5.21 -19.36 25.17
C ALA A 216 -4.18 -18.25 24.98
N ILE A 217 -3.46 -17.85 26.04
CA ILE A 217 -2.37 -16.87 25.96
C ILE A 217 -1.30 -17.31 24.96
N CYS A 218 -0.85 -18.57 25.07
CA CYS A 218 0.14 -19.14 24.17
C CYS A 218 -0.30 -19.08 22.69
N LEU A 219 -1.53 -19.51 22.41
CA LEU A 219 -2.07 -19.54 21.05
C LEU A 219 -2.30 -18.13 20.48
N VAL A 220 -2.85 -17.22 21.27
CA VAL A 220 -3.09 -15.83 20.86
C VAL A 220 -1.78 -15.10 20.58
N GLU A 221 -0.76 -15.26 21.44
CA GLU A 221 0.56 -14.65 21.23
C GLU A 221 1.21 -15.13 19.92
N LYS A 222 1.20 -16.45 19.66
CA LYS A 222 1.72 -17.05 18.43
C LYS A 222 0.93 -16.61 17.20
N GLY A 223 -0.41 -16.58 17.28
CA GLY A 223 -1.26 -16.21 16.16
C GLY A 223 -1.15 -14.72 15.81
N MET A 224 -1.17 -13.86 16.82
CA MET A 224 -1.14 -12.41 16.64
C MET A 224 0.18 -11.93 16.04
N THR A 225 1.33 -12.45 16.49
CA THR A 225 2.63 -12.12 15.91
C THR A 225 2.66 -12.49 14.44
N ALA A 226 2.26 -13.73 14.12
CA ALA A 226 2.26 -14.21 12.75
C ALA A 226 1.33 -13.40 11.83
N ILE A 227 0.13 -13.06 12.30
CA ILE A 227 -0.82 -12.21 11.54
C ILE A 227 -0.22 -10.82 11.29
N ASN A 228 0.38 -10.21 12.32
CA ASN A 228 0.98 -8.89 12.20
C ASN A 228 2.15 -8.90 11.22
N ASP A 229 3.10 -9.80 11.42
CA ASP A 229 4.34 -9.88 10.66
C ASP A 229 4.07 -10.25 9.19
N LEU A 230 3.07 -11.09 8.92
CA LEU A 230 2.67 -11.42 7.54
C LEU A 230 1.97 -10.24 6.89
N LEU A 231 0.88 -9.74 7.47
CA LEU A 231 0.02 -8.78 6.78
C LEU A 231 0.60 -7.36 6.78
N SER A 232 1.48 -7.02 7.74
CA SER A 232 2.14 -5.71 7.79
C SER A 232 3.40 -5.64 6.93
N PHE A 233 3.91 -6.78 6.46
CA PHE A 233 5.16 -6.84 5.71
C PHE A 233 5.19 -5.92 4.49
N TYR A 234 4.08 -5.76 3.76
CA TYR A 234 4.04 -4.86 2.60
C TYR A 234 4.31 -3.41 2.97
N LYS A 235 3.64 -2.89 4.01
CA LYS A 235 3.85 -1.49 4.44
C LYS A 235 5.25 -1.29 5.03
N GLU A 236 5.74 -2.25 5.81
CA GLU A 236 7.07 -2.21 6.43
C GLU A 236 8.15 -2.20 5.34
N TYR A 237 7.97 -3.03 4.31
CA TYR A 237 8.87 -3.09 3.17
C TYR A 237 8.90 -1.76 2.39
N GLU A 238 7.74 -1.14 2.13
CA GLU A 238 7.66 0.17 1.44
C GLU A 238 8.24 1.32 2.27
N GLU A 239 8.07 1.27 3.60
CA GLU A 239 8.65 2.23 4.55
C GLU A 239 10.16 2.01 4.75
N GLY A 240 10.71 0.91 4.23
CA GLY A 240 12.11 0.55 4.35
C GLY A 240 12.48 0.04 5.75
N ASP A 241 11.49 -0.38 6.54
CA ASP A 241 11.68 -0.87 7.91
C ASP A 241 12.46 -2.20 7.89
N GLN A 242 13.69 -2.17 8.40
CA GLN A 242 14.56 -3.34 8.47
C GLN A 242 14.22 -4.26 9.66
N LYS A 243 13.35 -3.82 10.58
CA LYS A 243 13.02 -4.54 11.82
C LYS A 243 12.03 -5.68 11.63
N SER A 244 11.53 -5.87 10.41
CA SER A 244 10.52 -6.89 10.13
C SER A 244 11.04 -8.30 10.44
N TRP A 245 10.23 -9.11 11.13
CA TRP A 245 10.56 -10.50 11.43
C TRP A 245 10.91 -11.29 10.16
N VAL A 246 10.22 -11.00 9.04
CA VAL A 246 10.47 -11.64 7.73
C VAL A 246 11.91 -11.43 7.27
N ILE A 247 12.44 -10.22 7.44
CA ILE A 247 13.81 -9.85 7.06
C ILE A 247 14.79 -10.55 8.00
N HIS A 248 14.60 -10.42 9.33
CA HIS A 248 15.47 -11.04 10.32
C HIS A 248 15.53 -12.57 10.17
N TYR A 249 14.38 -13.23 9.97
CA TYR A 249 14.31 -14.67 9.77
C TYR A 249 15.06 -15.11 8.52
N ALA A 250 14.86 -14.39 7.40
CA ALA A 250 15.56 -14.66 6.15
C ALA A 250 17.09 -14.50 6.30
N GLU A 251 17.55 -13.43 6.96
CA GLU A 251 18.97 -13.16 7.18
C GLU A 251 19.65 -14.17 8.10
N VAL A 252 19.04 -14.48 9.25
CA VAL A 252 19.59 -15.37 10.27
C VAL A 252 19.65 -16.82 9.75
N ASN A 253 18.64 -17.26 9.00
CA ASN A 253 18.54 -18.63 8.49
C ASN A 253 19.11 -18.81 7.07
N GLY A 254 19.43 -17.73 6.36
CA GLY A 254 19.97 -17.80 5.00
C GLY A 254 18.94 -18.31 3.97
N VAL A 255 17.66 -17.99 4.16
CA VAL A 255 16.54 -18.42 3.30
C VAL A 255 15.89 -17.21 2.59
N PRO A 256 15.17 -17.39 1.48
CA PRO A 256 14.43 -16.30 0.85
C PRO A 256 13.30 -15.75 1.74
N GLN A 257 12.98 -14.46 1.62
CA GLN A 257 11.86 -13.84 2.34
C GLN A 257 10.51 -14.53 2.07
N THR A 258 10.31 -15.11 0.87
CA THR A 258 9.11 -15.88 0.52
C THR A 258 8.93 -17.14 1.36
N GLU A 259 10.02 -17.74 1.84
CA GLU A 259 9.98 -18.88 2.75
C GLU A 259 9.54 -18.43 4.16
N ALA A 260 10.05 -17.29 4.65
CA ALA A 260 9.61 -16.68 5.90
C ALA A 260 8.11 -16.33 5.86
N LEU A 261 7.63 -15.72 4.78
CA LEU A 261 6.21 -15.42 4.57
C LEU A 261 5.34 -16.68 4.56
N THR A 262 5.81 -17.75 3.92
CA THR A 262 5.12 -19.04 3.91
C THR A 262 5.07 -19.66 5.30
N GLN A 263 6.14 -19.52 6.09
CA GLN A 263 6.18 -19.99 7.47
C GLN A 263 5.17 -19.26 8.36
N LEU A 264 5.06 -17.93 8.23
CA LEU A 264 4.05 -17.15 8.95
C LEU A 264 2.64 -17.60 8.58
N ALA A 265 2.34 -17.79 7.29
CA ALA A 265 1.03 -18.28 6.86
C ALA A 265 0.71 -19.67 7.44
N ARG A 266 1.68 -20.59 7.48
CA ARG A 266 1.51 -21.89 8.14
C ARG A 266 1.23 -21.76 9.64
N ASN A 267 1.93 -20.85 10.32
CA ASN A 267 1.71 -20.61 11.75
C ASN A 267 0.28 -20.13 12.02
N ILE A 268 -0.27 -19.25 11.17
CA ILE A 268 -1.65 -18.76 11.31
C ILE A 268 -2.66 -19.89 11.13
N VAL A 269 -2.50 -20.73 10.11
CA VAL A 269 -3.37 -21.91 9.89
C VAL A 269 -3.27 -22.86 11.09
N SER A 270 -2.06 -23.18 11.54
CA SER A 270 -1.82 -24.05 12.70
C SER A 270 -2.52 -23.54 13.95
N VAL A 271 -2.43 -22.23 14.23
CA VAL A 271 -3.11 -21.63 15.40
C VAL A 271 -4.63 -21.74 15.25
N SER A 272 -5.19 -21.51 14.06
CA SER A 272 -6.63 -21.66 13.81
C SER A 272 -7.14 -23.09 14.07
N ASP A 273 -6.37 -24.09 13.63
CA ASP A 273 -6.68 -25.50 13.85
C ASP A 273 -6.50 -25.91 15.32
N GLU A 274 -5.43 -25.43 15.97
CA GLU A 274 -5.13 -25.65 17.38
C GLU A 274 -6.23 -25.06 18.28
N VAL A 275 -6.70 -23.84 18.02
CA VAL A 275 -7.80 -23.21 18.77
C VAL A 275 -9.07 -24.06 18.66
N SER A 276 -9.41 -24.53 17.47
CA SER A 276 -10.60 -25.36 17.22
C SER A 276 -10.49 -26.72 17.92
N THR A 277 -9.29 -27.28 17.99
CA THR A 277 -9.04 -28.60 18.59
C THR A 277 -8.97 -28.53 20.11
N VAL A 278 -8.11 -27.66 20.64
CA VAL A 278 -7.79 -27.53 22.07
C VAL A 278 -8.98 -27.02 22.87
N PHE A 279 -9.78 -26.13 22.29
CA PHE A 279 -10.95 -25.54 22.96
C PHE A 279 -12.28 -26.08 22.44
N SER A 280 -12.29 -27.26 21.81
CA SER A 280 -13.50 -27.91 21.29
C SER A 280 -14.61 -28.09 22.35
N GLU A 281 -14.23 -28.38 23.60
CA GLU A 281 -15.16 -28.50 24.74
C GLU A 281 -15.33 -27.20 25.54
N LYS A 282 -14.71 -26.10 25.10
CA LYS A 282 -14.70 -24.79 25.78
C LYS A 282 -15.19 -23.70 24.81
N PRO A 283 -16.45 -23.74 24.35
CA PRO A 283 -16.94 -22.93 23.24
C PRO A 283 -16.82 -21.42 23.49
N PHE A 284 -17.02 -20.96 24.72
CA PHE A 284 -16.89 -19.54 25.06
C PHE A 284 -15.45 -19.01 24.92
N LEU A 285 -14.46 -19.80 25.36
CA LEU A 285 -13.04 -19.44 25.22
C LEU A 285 -12.61 -19.54 23.75
N ALA A 286 -12.99 -20.63 23.05
CA ALA A 286 -12.74 -20.80 21.63
C ALA A 286 -13.28 -19.62 20.82
N GLU A 287 -14.53 -19.23 21.07
CA GLU A 287 -15.16 -18.10 20.40
C GLU A 287 -14.45 -16.78 20.72
N THR A 288 -14.05 -16.55 21.98
CA THR A 288 -13.31 -15.35 22.37
C THR A 288 -11.99 -15.22 21.59
N VAL A 289 -11.24 -16.32 21.48
CA VAL A 289 -9.97 -16.35 20.73
C VAL A 289 -10.20 -16.20 19.22
N ASN A 290 -11.17 -16.91 18.65
CA ASN A 290 -11.50 -16.82 17.22
C ASN A 290 -11.94 -15.42 16.81
N ARG A 291 -12.81 -14.80 17.62
CA ARG A 291 -13.27 -13.42 17.41
C ARG A 291 -12.11 -12.43 17.43
N PHE A 292 -11.18 -12.59 18.37
CA PHE A 292 -9.95 -11.80 18.41
C PHE A 292 -9.10 -11.99 17.14
N ILE A 293 -8.85 -13.23 16.73
CA ILE A 293 -8.05 -13.55 15.53
C ILE A 293 -8.67 -12.90 14.28
N GLN A 294 -9.99 -13.05 14.08
CA GLN A 294 -10.72 -12.43 12.97
C GLN A 294 -10.63 -10.90 13.01
N GLY A 295 -10.86 -10.29 14.18
CA GLY A 295 -10.71 -8.85 14.36
C GLY A 295 -9.28 -8.36 14.07
N ARG A 296 -8.26 -9.14 14.44
CA ARG A 296 -6.87 -8.79 14.20
C ARG A 296 -6.51 -8.87 12.71
N GLN A 297 -6.99 -9.89 12.01
CA GLN A 297 -6.85 -10.05 10.56
C GLN A 297 -7.53 -8.90 9.82
N LEU A 298 -8.74 -8.54 10.22
CA LEU A 298 -9.45 -7.39 9.70
C LEU A 298 -8.60 -6.11 9.76
N VAL A 299 -8.13 -5.78 10.96
CA VAL A 299 -7.38 -4.54 11.19
C VAL A 299 -6.06 -4.58 10.42
N ALA A 300 -5.38 -5.73 10.41
CA ALA A 300 -4.14 -5.90 9.67
C ALA A 300 -4.33 -5.69 8.17
N LEU A 301 -5.39 -6.27 7.57
CA LEU A 301 -5.74 -6.06 6.16
C LEU A 301 -6.04 -4.59 5.85
N LYS A 302 -6.75 -3.90 6.76
CA LYS A 302 -7.01 -2.44 6.63
C LYS A 302 -5.71 -1.61 6.63
N THR A 303 -4.73 -1.99 7.45
CA THR A 303 -3.45 -1.28 7.55
C THR A 303 -2.44 -1.68 6.47
N ALA A 304 -2.57 -2.88 5.90
CA ALA A 304 -1.65 -3.44 4.91
C ALA A 304 -1.77 -2.81 3.53
N PHE A 305 -2.97 -2.32 3.16
CA PHE A 305 -3.21 -1.72 1.84
C PHE A 305 -3.70 -0.27 1.93
N PRO A 306 -2.92 0.65 2.54
CA PRO A 306 -3.37 2.01 2.77
C PRO A 306 -3.17 2.87 1.52
N ALA A 307 -4.15 2.88 0.61
CA ALA A 307 -4.33 3.98 -0.34
C ALA A 307 -5.80 4.08 -0.78
N ASN A 308 -6.48 5.15 -0.33
CA ASN A 308 -7.80 5.63 -0.78
C ASN A 308 -9.06 4.81 -0.43
N MET A 309 -8.97 3.92 0.55
CA MET A 309 -10.14 3.24 1.09
C MET A 309 -10.52 3.90 2.42
N ASP A 310 -11.61 4.67 2.44
CA ASP A 310 -12.19 5.18 3.69
C ASP A 310 -12.26 4.03 4.72
N GLN A 311 -11.75 4.27 5.94
CA GLN A 311 -11.46 3.32 7.04
C GLN A 311 -12.61 2.38 7.50
N LEU A 312 -13.71 2.32 6.77
CA LEU A 312 -14.93 1.55 7.04
C LEU A 312 -15.38 0.66 5.85
N PHE A 313 -14.59 0.50 4.77
CA PHE A 313 -15.07 0.02 3.47
C PHE A 313 -14.52 -1.35 2.97
N TYR A 314 -13.45 -1.89 3.56
CA TYR A 314 -12.84 -3.13 3.06
C TYR A 314 -13.64 -4.41 3.39
N GLU A 315 -14.33 -4.43 4.53
CA GLU A 315 -15.20 -5.56 4.91
C GLU A 315 -16.44 -5.62 4.03
N ASP A 316 -17.04 -4.47 3.73
CA ASP A 316 -18.15 -4.38 2.79
C ASP A 316 -17.75 -4.92 1.43
N ILE A 317 -16.51 -4.66 0.97
CA ILE A 317 -16.01 -5.22 -0.29
C ILE A 317 -15.86 -6.72 -0.22
N MET A 318 -15.17 -7.25 0.81
CA MET A 318 -14.91 -8.69 0.92
C MET A 318 -16.18 -9.50 1.16
N ALA A 319 -17.20 -8.90 1.77
CA ALA A 319 -18.52 -9.49 1.93
C ALA A 319 -19.39 -9.39 0.66
N THR A 320 -19.01 -8.58 -0.34
CA THR A 320 -19.80 -8.42 -1.57
C THR A 320 -19.46 -9.48 -2.61
N PRO A 321 -20.46 -9.95 -3.38
CA PRO A 321 -20.25 -10.97 -4.39
C PRO A 321 -19.25 -10.48 -5.45
N LEU A 322 -18.45 -11.42 -5.94
CA LEU A 322 -17.59 -11.20 -7.10
C LEU A 322 -18.46 -11.07 -8.36
N PHE A 323 -18.20 -10.04 -9.14
CA PHE A 323 -18.81 -9.84 -10.44
C PHE A 323 -17.87 -10.33 -11.54
N ARG A 324 -18.40 -11.06 -12.52
CA ARG A 324 -17.59 -11.67 -13.59
C ARG A 324 -17.45 -10.75 -14.79
N PHE A 325 -16.21 -10.55 -15.24
CA PHE A 325 -15.90 -9.80 -16.46
C PHE A 325 -15.26 -10.73 -17.48
N VAL A 326 -15.87 -10.82 -18.66
CA VAL A 326 -15.34 -11.55 -19.81
C VAL A 326 -14.70 -10.53 -20.76
N VAL A 327 -13.37 -10.45 -20.76
CA VAL A 327 -12.62 -9.33 -21.35
C VAL A 327 -11.82 -9.78 -22.56
N GLY A 328 -11.79 -8.92 -23.58
CA GLY A 328 -10.96 -9.07 -24.76
C GLY A 328 -11.47 -10.10 -25.78
N PRO A 329 -10.79 -10.22 -26.92
CA PRO A 329 -11.15 -11.16 -27.99
C PRO A 329 -11.04 -12.62 -27.54
N ASP A 330 -10.10 -12.91 -26.64
CA ASP A 330 -9.85 -14.25 -26.09
C ASP A 330 -10.84 -14.65 -24.99
N LYS A 331 -11.78 -13.74 -24.64
CA LYS A 331 -12.84 -13.96 -23.63
C LYS A 331 -12.29 -14.41 -22.28
N ARG A 332 -11.20 -13.80 -21.84
CA ARG A 332 -10.59 -14.13 -20.55
C ARG A 332 -11.50 -13.71 -19.41
N ASN A 333 -11.69 -14.62 -18.44
CA ASN A 333 -12.51 -14.36 -17.26
C ASN A 333 -11.69 -13.66 -16.17
N PHE A 334 -12.28 -12.61 -15.61
CA PHE A 334 -11.81 -11.91 -14.42
C PHE A 334 -12.93 -11.83 -13.39
N HIS A 335 -12.57 -11.86 -12.10
CA HIS A 335 -13.51 -11.70 -11.00
C HIS A 335 -13.03 -10.56 -10.10
N ILE A 336 -13.92 -9.62 -9.81
CA ILE A 336 -13.64 -8.46 -8.95
C ILE A 336 -14.87 -8.18 -8.09
N HIS A 337 -14.67 -7.72 -6.87
CA HIS A 337 -15.79 -7.41 -5.97
C HIS A 337 -16.71 -6.36 -6.61
N SER A 338 -18.01 -6.70 -6.70
CA SER A 338 -19.05 -5.89 -7.33
C SER A 338 -19.02 -4.44 -6.83
N THR A 339 -18.93 -4.25 -5.52
CA THR A 339 -18.91 -2.92 -4.89
C THR A 339 -17.68 -2.08 -5.25
N LEU A 340 -16.52 -2.72 -5.47
CA LEU A 340 -15.31 -2.01 -5.90
C LEU A 340 -15.49 -1.41 -7.29
N VAL A 341 -16.18 -2.10 -8.19
CA VAL A 341 -16.46 -1.62 -9.55
C VAL A 341 -17.57 -0.59 -9.55
N ALA A 342 -18.68 -0.88 -8.87
CA ALA A 342 -19.85 -0.02 -8.81
C ALA A 342 -19.49 1.40 -8.34
N ARG A 343 -18.62 1.53 -7.34
CA ARG A 343 -18.26 2.83 -6.77
C ARG A 343 -17.32 3.68 -7.63
N GLN A 344 -16.75 3.13 -8.70
CA GLN A 344 -15.85 3.89 -9.57
C GLN A 344 -16.62 4.95 -10.36
N SER A 345 -17.89 4.71 -10.68
CA SER A 345 -18.75 5.70 -11.32
C SER A 345 -20.24 5.33 -11.23
N PRO A 346 -21.16 6.30 -11.36
CA PRO A 346 -22.59 6.02 -11.46
C PRO A 346 -22.97 5.12 -12.65
N VAL A 347 -22.14 5.09 -13.70
CA VAL A 347 -22.35 4.22 -14.87
C VAL A 347 -22.09 2.77 -14.50
N LEU A 348 -20.98 2.51 -13.80
CA LEU A 348 -20.62 1.18 -13.33
C LEU A 348 -21.53 0.70 -12.21
N ASP A 349 -21.98 1.60 -11.32
CA ASP A 349 -22.98 1.25 -10.31
C ASP A 349 -24.26 0.70 -10.93
N ARG A 350 -24.80 1.37 -11.96
CA ARG A 350 -25.98 0.88 -12.69
C ARG A 350 -25.73 -0.42 -13.44
N LEU A 351 -24.53 -0.63 -13.99
CA LEU A 351 -24.16 -1.87 -14.66
C LEU A 351 -24.19 -3.06 -13.70
N ILE A 352 -23.68 -2.87 -12.48
CA ILE A 352 -23.51 -3.92 -11.48
C ILE A 352 -24.80 -4.14 -10.67
N ASN A 353 -25.41 -3.06 -10.20
CA ASN A 353 -26.51 -3.08 -9.23
C ASN A 353 -27.88 -2.71 -9.82
N GLY A 354 -27.97 -2.39 -11.11
CA GLY A 354 -29.21 -1.89 -11.70
C GLY A 354 -30.23 -3.00 -12.00
N ASP A 355 -31.48 -2.85 -11.55
CA ASP A 355 -32.53 -3.89 -11.69
C ASP A 355 -32.94 -4.24 -13.13
N SER A 356 -32.59 -3.38 -14.10
CA SER A 356 -33.06 -3.46 -15.49
C SER A 356 -32.04 -4.06 -16.46
N PHE A 357 -30.77 -4.19 -16.06
CA PHE A 357 -29.72 -4.69 -16.95
C PHE A 357 -29.66 -6.22 -16.94
N LYS A 358 -29.23 -6.81 -18.06
CA LYS A 358 -29.01 -8.27 -18.12
C LYS A 358 -27.77 -8.63 -17.30
N GLU A 359 -26.75 -7.79 -17.40
CA GLU A 359 -25.45 -7.95 -16.77
C GLU A 359 -25.54 -8.03 -15.25
N SER A 360 -26.37 -7.18 -14.62
CA SER A 360 -26.62 -7.21 -13.18
C SER A 360 -27.36 -8.47 -12.74
N LYS A 361 -28.29 -8.98 -13.55
CA LYS A 361 -29.02 -10.23 -13.26
C LYS A 361 -28.14 -11.45 -13.39
N ASP A 362 -27.31 -11.47 -14.43
CA ASP A 362 -26.39 -12.57 -14.73
C ASP A 362 -25.12 -12.50 -13.87
N GLN A 363 -24.91 -11.39 -13.14
CA GLN A 363 -23.67 -11.06 -12.41
C GLN A 363 -22.41 -11.16 -13.30
N GLU A 364 -22.58 -10.82 -14.58
CA GLU A 364 -21.60 -11.00 -15.64
C GLU A 364 -21.70 -9.90 -16.70
N VAL A 365 -20.55 -9.40 -17.16
CA VAL A 365 -20.47 -8.51 -18.33
C VAL A 365 -19.41 -8.97 -19.32
N ILE A 366 -19.69 -8.79 -20.61
CA ILE A 366 -18.77 -9.12 -21.71
C ILE A 366 -18.25 -7.82 -22.32
N TRP A 367 -16.95 -7.57 -22.18
CA TRP A 367 -16.23 -6.43 -22.75
C TRP A 367 -15.24 -6.88 -23.82
N LYS A 368 -15.75 -7.09 -25.04
CA LYS A 368 -14.94 -7.57 -26.19
C LYS A 368 -13.91 -6.54 -26.66
N ASP A 369 -14.23 -5.25 -26.51
CA ASP A 369 -13.43 -4.14 -27.04
C ASP A 369 -12.41 -3.60 -26.02
N VAL A 370 -12.44 -4.09 -24.78
CA VAL A 370 -11.47 -3.73 -23.74
C VAL A 370 -10.34 -4.77 -23.75
N ASP A 371 -9.10 -4.32 -23.92
CA ASP A 371 -7.95 -5.21 -23.84
C ASP A 371 -7.65 -5.62 -22.39
N GLU A 372 -7.13 -6.84 -22.21
CA GLU A 372 -6.86 -7.41 -20.89
C GLU A 372 -5.93 -6.56 -20.03
N LYS A 373 -4.90 -5.95 -20.62
CA LYS A 373 -3.95 -5.12 -19.87
C LYS A 373 -4.61 -3.83 -19.37
N THR A 374 -5.50 -3.23 -20.15
CA THR A 374 -6.32 -2.09 -19.73
C THR A 374 -7.24 -2.47 -18.59
N PHE A 375 -7.93 -3.61 -18.70
CA PHE A 375 -8.80 -4.10 -17.62
C PHE A 375 -8.04 -4.40 -16.33
N VAL A 376 -6.87 -5.04 -16.41
CA VAL A 376 -6.01 -5.29 -15.24
C VAL A 376 -5.60 -3.99 -14.55
N ARG A 377 -5.22 -2.94 -15.32
CA ARG A 377 -4.89 -1.63 -14.74
C ARG A 377 -6.09 -0.94 -14.11
N PHE A 378 -7.28 -1.09 -14.71
CA PHE A 378 -8.52 -0.65 -14.08
C PHE A 378 -8.75 -1.38 -12.75
N CYS A 379 -8.57 -2.70 -12.69
CA CYS A 379 -8.67 -3.44 -11.43
C CYS A 379 -7.66 -2.94 -10.40
N GLN A 380 -6.39 -2.76 -10.77
CA GLN A 380 -5.38 -2.17 -9.88
C GLN A 380 -5.85 -0.82 -9.32
N PHE A 381 -6.38 0.04 -10.19
CA PHE A 381 -6.93 1.32 -9.79
C PHE A 381 -8.12 1.19 -8.85
N ALA A 382 -9.05 0.28 -9.13
CA ALA A 382 -10.21 0.05 -8.28
C ALA A 382 -9.80 -0.39 -6.87
N TYR A 383 -8.77 -1.23 -6.75
CA TYR A 383 -8.26 -1.72 -5.46
C TYR A 383 -7.36 -0.73 -4.71
N THR A 384 -6.54 0.05 -5.41
CA THR A 384 -5.44 0.82 -4.79
C THR A 384 -5.55 2.33 -4.98
N GLY A 385 -6.52 2.79 -5.78
CA GLY A 385 -6.59 4.17 -6.25
C GLY A 385 -5.47 4.57 -7.22
N ASN A 386 -4.63 3.62 -7.65
CA ASN A 386 -3.52 3.83 -8.58
C ASN A 386 -3.33 2.59 -9.49
N TYR A 387 -2.53 2.70 -10.55
CA TYR A 387 -2.25 1.55 -11.43
C TYR A 387 -0.78 1.50 -11.86
N ASP A 388 -0.31 0.34 -12.29
CA ASP A 388 1.07 0.22 -12.78
C ASP A 388 1.15 0.56 -14.28
N GLY A 389 2.02 1.51 -14.60
CA GLY A 389 2.45 1.75 -15.98
C GLY A 389 3.58 0.79 -16.36
N PRO A 390 3.78 0.48 -17.66
CA PRO A 390 5.04 -0.11 -18.10
C PRO A 390 6.21 0.78 -17.65
N THR A 391 7.21 0.26 -16.95
CA THR A 391 8.38 1.04 -16.52
C THR A 391 9.44 1.07 -17.61
N LEU A 392 10.01 2.26 -17.89
CA LEU A 392 11.23 2.37 -18.69
C LEU A 392 12.34 1.58 -17.98
N ARG A 393 12.93 0.58 -18.64
CA ARG A 393 14.07 -0.15 -18.07
C ARG A 393 15.24 0.83 -17.92
N GLU A 394 15.66 1.12 -16.68
CA GLU A 394 16.79 2.00 -16.42
C GLU A 394 18.10 1.40 -16.94
N ASN A 395 18.47 1.68 -18.19
CA ASN A 395 19.85 1.54 -18.64
C ASN A 395 20.61 2.84 -18.30
N LYS A 396 20.99 3.00 -17.02
CA LYS A 396 21.77 4.14 -16.50
C LYS A 396 23.06 4.43 -17.28
N ALA A 397 23.63 3.44 -17.97
CA ALA A 397 24.86 3.61 -18.75
C ALA A 397 24.69 4.34 -20.10
N THR A 398 23.46 4.47 -20.63
CA THR A 398 23.20 5.11 -21.94
C THR A 398 22.80 6.57 -21.82
N LEU A 399 22.04 6.93 -20.78
CA LEU A 399 21.52 8.29 -20.59
C LEU A 399 22.63 9.33 -20.31
N ASP A 400 23.69 8.94 -19.59
CA ASP A 400 24.82 9.83 -19.31
C ASP A 400 25.69 10.06 -20.56
N LYS A 401 25.89 9.02 -21.39
CA LYS A 401 26.61 9.15 -22.66
C LYS A 401 25.86 9.97 -23.71
N ASP A 402 24.54 9.81 -23.78
CA ASP A 402 23.72 10.57 -24.72
C ASP A 402 23.59 12.05 -24.31
N ARG A 403 23.57 12.34 -22.99
CA ARG A 403 23.67 13.72 -22.47
C ARG A 403 25.01 14.38 -22.78
N GLU A 404 26.12 13.67 -22.57
CA GLU A 404 27.47 14.19 -22.88
C GLU A 404 27.69 14.42 -24.38
N ASN A 405 27.16 13.52 -25.23
CA ASN A 405 27.21 13.67 -26.68
C ASN A 405 26.34 14.84 -27.17
N PHE A 406 25.16 15.07 -26.57
CA PHE A 406 24.30 16.20 -26.93
C PHE A 406 24.95 17.55 -26.58
N ILE A 407 25.55 17.69 -25.39
CA ILE A 407 26.27 18.90 -24.98
C ILE A 407 27.47 19.18 -25.91
N SER A 408 28.17 18.12 -26.34
CA SER A 408 29.31 18.23 -27.25
C SER A 408 28.92 18.64 -28.67
N GLN A 409 27.79 18.13 -29.20
CA GLN A 409 27.29 18.49 -30.53
C GLN A 409 26.69 19.90 -30.58
N THR A 410 26.04 20.34 -29.50
CA THR A 410 25.45 21.69 -29.42
C THR A 410 26.54 22.78 -29.38
N ASN A 411 27.69 22.49 -28.77
CA ASN A 411 28.85 23.40 -28.72
C ASN A 411 29.64 23.47 -30.03
N GLN A 412 29.55 22.46 -30.90
CA GLN A 412 30.19 22.47 -32.22
C GLN A 412 29.34 23.19 -33.30
N ALA A 413 28.03 23.33 -33.11
CA ALA A 413 27.14 24.01 -34.06
C ALA A 413 27.24 25.56 -34.02
N VAL A 414 27.91 26.16 -33.02
CA VAL A 414 28.03 27.63 -32.87
C VAL A 414 29.32 28.20 -33.51
N LYS A 415 30.21 27.36 -34.06
CA LYS A 415 31.44 27.85 -34.72
C LYS A 415 31.73 27.13 -36.03
N MET A 416 31.22 27.65 -37.14
CA MET A 416 31.91 27.65 -38.44
C MET A 416 31.39 28.83 -39.28
N ARG A 417 32.23 29.72 -39.81
CA ARG A 417 33.05 29.56 -41.04
C ARG A 417 33.88 30.85 -41.33
N PRO A 418 34.77 30.92 -42.36
CA PRO A 418 35.56 29.86 -43.05
C PRO A 418 37.02 30.28 -43.41
N ALA A 419 37.86 29.34 -43.86
CA ALA A 419 38.62 29.42 -45.14
C ALA A 419 39.60 28.24 -45.40
N ASN A 420 39.33 27.54 -46.51
CA ASN A 420 40.19 27.01 -47.58
C ASN A 420 41.35 25.99 -47.42
N THR A 421 41.23 24.97 -48.31
CA THR A 421 42.22 24.21 -49.13
C THR A 421 42.90 22.94 -48.58
N PRO A 422 43.24 21.97 -49.48
CA PRO A 422 43.08 20.54 -49.22
C PRO A 422 44.41 19.76 -49.16
N SER A 423 44.42 18.61 -48.48
CA SER A 423 45.34 17.53 -48.86
C SER A 423 44.88 16.15 -48.42
N SER A 424 45.14 15.22 -49.33
CA SER A 424 45.05 13.76 -49.31
C SER A 424 45.54 13.03 -48.06
N GLY A 425 44.95 11.87 -47.80
CA GLY A 425 45.53 10.85 -46.93
C GLY A 425 44.57 9.67 -46.74
N THR A 426 44.81 8.60 -47.49
CA THR A 426 44.23 7.27 -47.32
C THR A 426 44.46 6.74 -45.92
N ASP A 427 43.42 6.19 -45.27
CA ASP A 427 43.60 4.92 -44.56
C ASP A 427 42.28 4.16 -44.35
N ARG A 428 42.32 2.90 -44.78
CA ARG A 428 41.35 1.86 -44.46
C ARG A 428 41.57 1.46 -43.01
N GLN A 429 40.53 1.44 -42.17
CA GLN A 429 40.38 0.37 -41.19
C GLN A 429 38.98 0.28 -40.56
N LYS A 430 38.46 -0.95 -40.64
CA LYS A 430 37.57 -1.66 -39.70
C LYS A 430 36.17 -1.07 -39.44
N ALA A 431 35.22 -1.68 -40.15
CA ALA A 431 33.86 -1.86 -39.69
C ALA A 431 33.85 -2.53 -38.30
N THR A 432 33.48 -1.79 -37.28
CA THR A 432 33.01 -2.31 -35.99
C THR A 432 31.50 -2.15 -35.96
N SER A 433 30.82 -3.29 -35.83
CA SER A 433 29.38 -3.43 -35.70
C SER A 433 28.83 -2.61 -34.53
N ALA A 434 28.03 -1.59 -34.83
CA ALA A 434 27.30 -0.79 -33.85
C ALA A 434 26.01 -1.50 -33.36
N PRO A 435 25.53 -1.19 -32.13
CA PRO A 435 24.46 -1.92 -31.45
C PRO A 435 23.07 -1.52 -31.96
N GLN A 436 22.57 -2.19 -33.00
CA GLN A 436 21.21 -1.98 -33.53
C GLN A 436 20.08 -2.45 -32.59
N THR A 437 20.40 -3.14 -31.50
CA THR A 437 19.42 -3.75 -30.57
C THR A 437 18.80 -2.77 -29.56
N ASN A 438 19.49 -1.68 -29.17
CA ASN A 438 19.00 -0.80 -28.10
C ASN A 438 17.94 0.22 -28.55
N THR A 439 18.01 0.72 -29.79
CA THR A 439 17.08 1.76 -30.27
C THR A 439 15.67 1.22 -30.48
N LYS A 440 15.54 0.01 -31.06
CA LYS A 440 14.24 -0.63 -31.29
C LYS A 440 13.54 -1.00 -29.97
N GLN A 441 14.28 -1.52 -29.00
CA GLN A 441 13.72 -1.84 -27.68
C GLN A 441 13.21 -0.59 -26.96
N HIS A 442 13.95 0.52 -27.01
CA HIS A 442 13.52 1.79 -26.43
C HIS A 442 12.24 2.34 -27.08
N LEU A 443 12.11 2.20 -28.40
CA LEU A 443 10.90 2.56 -29.16
C LEU A 443 9.69 1.72 -28.76
N ASP A 444 9.87 0.41 -28.61
CA ASP A 444 8.82 -0.52 -28.18
C ASP A 444 8.36 -0.22 -26.74
N ASP A 445 9.29 0.15 -25.84
CA ASP A 445 8.97 0.51 -24.45
C ASP A 445 8.10 1.78 -24.37
N PHE A 446 8.39 2.81 -25.18
CA PHE A 446 7.59 4.05 -25.24
C PHE A 446 6.22 3.84 -25.89
N LYS A 447 6.15 3.00 -26.93
CA LYS A 447 4.88 2.61 -27.55
C LYS A 447 3.95 1.99 -26.51
N ASP A 448 4.44 1.00 -25.77
CA ASP A 448 3.66 0.33 -24.73
C ASP A 448 3.19 1.30 -23.65
N LEU A 449 4.04 2.25 -23.24
CA LEU A 449 3.71 3.31 -22.30
C LEU A 449 2.58 4.23 -22.79
N PHE A 450 2.68 4.73 -24.01
CA PHE A 450 1.67 5.62 -24.59
C PHE A 450 0.31 4.92 -24.67
N PHE A 451 0.28 3.72 -25.25
CA PHE A 451 -0.96 2.98 -25.41
C PHE A 451 -1.55 2.51 -24.08
N ALA A 452 -0.72 2.19 -23.08
CA ALA A 452 -1.21 1.87 -21.74
C ALA A 452 -2.01 3.02 -21.11
N HIS A 453 -1.49 4.25 -21.20
CA HIS A 453 -2.16 5.42 -20.62
C HIS A 453 -3.34 5.92 -21.48
N ALA A 454 -3.18 5.94 -22.80
CA ALA A 454 -4.23 6.41 -23.71
C ALA A 454 -5.46 5.49 -23.69
N ARG A 455 -5.27 4.15 -23.72
CA ARG A 455 -6.40 3.21 -23.65
C ARG A 455 -7.11 3.24 -22.30
N LEU A 456 -6.36 3.34 -21.21
CA LEU A 456 -6.94 3.46 -19.88
C LEU A 456 -7.69 4.79 -19.70
N TYR A 457 -7.21 5.87 -20.31
CA TYR A 457 -7.92 7.14 -20.36
C TYR A 457 -9.26 7.03 -21.09
N ILE A 458 -9.28 6.40 -22.26
CA ILE A 458 -10.52 6.19 -23.04
C ILE A 458 -11.49 5.29 -22.28
N PHE A 459 -10.99 4.21 -21.65
CA PHE A 459 -11.79 3.36 -20.79
C PHE A 459 -12.41 4.15 -19.63
N ALA A 460 -11.61 4.95 -18.93
CA ALA A 460 -12.07 5.75 -17.81
C ALA A 460 -13.09 6.80 -18.21
N ASP A 461 -12.91 7.45 -19.35
CA ASP A 461 -13.86 8.42 -19.91
C ASP A 461 -15.19 7.74 -20.29
N CYS A 462 -15.14 6.61 -20.99
CA CYS A 462 -16.31 5.81 -21.39
C CYS A 462 -17.19 5.45 -20.18
N TYR A 463 -16.56 5.02 -19.09
CA TYR A 463 -17.25 4.66 -17.84
C TYR A 463 -17.36 5.82 -16.84
N GLN A 464 -16.96 7.04 -17.20
CA GLN A 464 -17.02 8.24 -16.34
C GLN A 464 -16.31 8.10 -14.98
N ILE A 465 -15.17 7.41 -14.96
CA ILE A 465 -14.34 7.22 -13.76
C ILE A 465 -13.40 8.42 -13.60
N LYS A 466 -13.92 9.53 -13.09
CA LYS A 466 -13.24 10.84 -13.06
C LYS A 466 -11.78 10.78 -12.58
N LYS A 467 -11.53 10.15 -11.43
CA LYS A 467 -10.18 10.05 -10.85
C LYS A 467 -9.21 9.29 -11.78
N LEU A 468 -9.66 8.22 -12.41
CA LEU A 468 -8.83 7.44 -13.33
C LEU A 468 -8.57 8.21 -14.62
N THR A 469 -9.55 8.96 -15.12
CA THR A 469 -9.40 9.89 -16.24
C THR A 469 -8.30 10.92 -15.96
N ASP A 470 -8.32 11.55 -14.78
CA ASP A 470 -7.31 12.55 -14.39
C ASP A 470 -5.90 11.95 -14.29
N VAL A 471 -5.76 10.79 -13.61
CA VAL A 471 -4.46 10.13 -13.40
C VAL A 471 -3.87 9.63 -14.71
N SER A 472 -4.67 8.98 -15.56
CA SER A 472 -4.22 8.44 -16.84
C SER A 472 -3.85 9.53 -17.84
N PHE A 473 -4.60 10.65 -17.86
CA PHE A 473 -4.26 11.81 -18.67
C PHE A 473 -2.94 12.46 -18.22
N ALA A 474 -2.77 12.67 -16.91
CA ALA A 474 -1.56 13.28 -16.36
C ALA A 474 -0.32 12.44 -16.68
N ARG A 475 -0.42 11.11 -16.58
CA ARG A 475 0.67 10.18 -16.91
C ARG A 475 0.98 10.17 -18.39
N LEU A 476 -0.03 10.10 -19.27
CA LEU A 476 0.20 10.21 -20.71
C LEU A 476 0.92 11.51 -21.08
N ARG A 477 0.48 12.64 -20.52
CA ARG A 477 1.12 13.95 -20.74
C ARG A 477 2.58 13.95 -20.25
N GLN A 478 2.85 13.31 -19.12
CA GLN A 478 4.21 13.20 -18.59
C GLN A 478 5.10 12.32 -19.48
N THR A 479 4.59 11.18 -19.96
CA THR A 479 5.30 10.31 -20.90
C THR A 479 5.64 11.06 -22.19
N LEU A 480 4.69 11.81 -22.75
CA LEU A 480 4.91 12.66 -23.94
C LEU A 480 5.97 13.73 -23.70
N LYS A 481 6.01 14.34 -22.51
CA LYS A 481 7.06 15.32 -22.16
C LYS A 481 8.44 14.71 -22.00
N SER A 482 8.53 13.49 -21.46
CA SER A 482 9.81 12.79 -21.28
C SER A 482 10.36 12.20 -22.58
N TYR A 483 9.52 12.11 -23.60
CA TYR A 483 9.87 11.54 -24.88
C TYR A 483 10.72 12.53 -25.71
N SER A 484 11.84 12.04 -26.24
CA SER A 484 12.74 12.81 -27.10
C SER A 484 12.79 12.21 -28.50
N PHE A 485 12.74 13.06 -29.53
CA PHE A 485 12.84 12.66 -30.93
C PHE A 485 14.27 12.24 -31.25
N VAL A 486 14.55 10.93 -31.32
CA VAL A 486 15.88 10.39 -31.67
C VAL A 486 16.00 10.10 -33.17
N SER A 487 14.92 9.66 -33.82
CA SER A 487 14.75 9.56 -35.29
C SER A 487 13.28 9.23 -35.59
N VAL A 488 12.92 8.95 -36.86
CA VAL A 488 11.55 8.58 -37.30
C VAL A 488 10.93 7.62 -36.30
N ASP A 489 9.92 8.08 -35.55
CA ASP A 489 9.30 7.31 -34.47
C ASP A 489 7.91 6.82 -34.89
N PRO A 490 7.78 5.53 -35.26
CA PRO A 490 6.50 4.94 -35.61
C PRO A 490 5.50 4.91 -34.45
N ALA A 491 5.96 4.83 -33.20
CA ALA A 491 5.09 4.74 -32.03
C ALA A 491 4.31 6.05 -31.81
N VAL A 492 4.94 7.21 -32.00
CA VAL A 492 4.26 8.51 -31.92
C VAL A 492 3.26 8.66 -33.08
N MET A 493 3.61 8.22 -34.30
CA MET A 493 2.69 8.27 -35.44
C MET A 493 1.50 7.34 -35.28
N GLU A 494 1.71 6.15 -34.72
CA GLU A 494 0.64 5.23 -34.34
C GLU A 494 -0.27 5.84 -33.26
N LEU A 495 0.29 6.55 -32.27
CA LEU A 495 -0.50 7.25 -31.27
C LEU A 495 -1.35 8.38 -31.89
N TYR A 496 -0.83 9.13 -32.87
CA TYR A 496 -1.63 10.12 -33.60
C TYR A 496 -2.76 9.45 -34.37
N ARG A 497 -2.48 8.40 -35.17
CA ARG A 497 -3.54 7.65 -35.85
C ARG A 497 -4.62 7.18 -34.89
N PHE A 498 -4.20 6.58 -33.78
CA PHE A 498 -5.10 6.12 -32.73
C PHE A 498 -5.94 7.25 -32.13
N SER A 499 -5.33 8.41 -31.84
CA SER A 499 -6.00 9.50 -31.12
C SER A 499 -7.05 10.24 -31.94
N PHE A 500 -7.00 10.13 -33.27
CA PHE A 500 -7.93 10.81 -34.18
C PHE A 500 -8.93 9.86 -34.85
N GLN A 501 -8.99 8.60 -34.41
CA GLN A 501 -10.06 7.66 -34.78
C GLN A 501 -11.43 8.10 -34.23
N GLU A 502 -12.50 7.54 -34.80
CA GLU A 502 -13.85 7.74 -34.27
C GLU A 502 -13.96 7.26 -32.82
N LYS A 503 -14.79 7.94 -32.02
CA LYS A 503 -15.08 7.64 -30.59
C LYS A 503 -13.94 7.95 -29.61
N ILE A 504 -12.90 8.66 -30.03
CA ILE A 504 -11.85 9.13 -29.12
C ILE A 504 -12.23 10.48 -28.48
N PRO A 505 -12.07 10.66 -27.15
CA PRO A 505 -12.45 11.90 -26.47
C PRO A 505 -11.73 13.13 -27.04
N GLU A 506 -12.45 14.25 -27.17
CA GLU A 506 -11.94 15.52 -27.71
C GLU A 506 -10.73 16.06 -26.92
N THR A 507 -10.72 15.84 -25.61
CA THR A 507 -9.62 16.16 -24.70
C THR A 507 -8.31 15.47 -25.06
N LEU A 508 -8.36 14.19 -25.47
CA LEU A 508 -7.17 13.46 -25.91
C LEU A 508 -6.68 13.98 -27.26
N ARG A 509 -7.59 14.27 -28.20
CA ARG A 509 -7.29 14.92 -29.49
C ARG A 509 -6.59 16.27 -29.30
N LYS A 510 -7.12 17.11 -28.39
CA LYS A 510 -6.53 18.40 -28.02
C LYS A 510 -5.15 18.26 -27.40
N LEU A 511 -4.92 17.27 -26.53
CA LEU A 511 -3.59 16.99 -25.97
C LEU A 511 -2.58 16.69 -27.08
N MET A 512 -2.96 15.84 -28.04
CA MET A 512 -2.08 15.48 -29.16
C MET A 512 -1.84 16.66 -30.10
N ALA A 513 -2.85 17.47 -30.43
CA ALA A 513 -2.66 18.68 -31.23
C ALA A 513 -1.79 19.74 -30.52
N HIS A 514 -1.95 19.89 -29.21
CA HIS A 514 -1.11 20.78 -28.41
C HIS A 514 0.34 20.29 -28.38
N TYR A 515 0.56 18.98 -28.19
CA TYR A 515 1.88 18.37 -28.29
C TYR A 515 2.49 18.60 -29.69
N ALA A 516 1.71 18.40 -30.76
CA ALA A 516 2.14 18.65 -32.13
C ALA A 516 2.64 20.08 -32.34
N SER A 517 1.93 21.09 -31.83
CA SER A 517 2.30 22.50 -32.01
C SER A 517 3.69 22.86 -31.44
N HIS A 518 4.10 22.20 -30.35
CA HIS A 518 5.39 22.43 -29.71
C HIS A 518 6.55 21.68 -30.39
N HIS A 519 6.23 20.61 -31.13
CA HIS A 519 7.19 19.75 -31.83
C HIS A 519 7.00 19.77 -33.35
N ILE A 520 6.35 20.82 -33.88
CA ILE A 520 5.91 20.85 -35.28
C ILE A 520 7.09 20.80 -36.25
N ARG A 521 8.23 21.39 -35.90
CA ARG A 521 9.44 21.37 -36.74
C ARG A 521 9.93 19.94 -36.97
N GLN A 522 9.97 19.14 -35.92
CA GLN A 522 10.38 17.73 -35.98
C GLN A 522 9.30 16.87 -36.65
N LEU A 523 8.04 17.04 -36.26
CA LEU A 523 6.93 16.23 -36.79
C LEU A 523 6.68 16.48 -38.29
N TRP A 524 6.84 17.72 -38.75
CA TRP A 524 6.59 18.07 -40.15
C TRP A 524 7.61 17.52 -41.14
N GLU A 525 8.79 17.10 -40.68
CA GLU A 525 9.78 16.39 -41.51
C GLU A 525 9.28 14.99 -41.93
N HIS A 526 8.26 14.45 -41.24
CA HIS A 526 7.70 13.14 -41.54
C HIS A 526 6.49 13.20 -42.47
N VAL A 527 6.61 12.59 -43.65
CA VAL A 527 5.54 12.48 -44.66
C VAL A 527 4.27 11.85 -44.07
N GLU A 528 4.42 10.91 -43.15
CA GLU A 528 3.31 10.27 -42.44
C GLU A 528 2.48 11.27 -41.63
N PHE A 529 3.14 12.16 -40.86
CA PHE A 529 2.46 13.21 -40.12
C PHE A 529 1.76 14.21 -41.05
N GLN A 530 2.40 14.60 -42.15
CA GLN A 530 1.76 15.44 -43.17
C GLN A 530 0.50 14.78 -43.76
N GLY A 531 0.52 13.45 -43.93
CA GLY A 531 -0.65 12.65 -44.30
C GLY A 531 -1.76 12.75 -43.27
N LEU A 532 -1.44 12.59 -41.98
CA LEU A 532 -2.42 12.70 -40.88
C LEU A 532 -3.04 14.09 -40.78
N VAL A 533 -2.26 15.15 -41.00
CA VAL A 533 -2.77 16.53 -41.01
C VAL A 533 -3.76 16.73 -42.16
N LYS A 534 -3.49 16.16 -43.35
CA LYS A 534 -4.41 16.21 -44.50
C LYS A 534 -5.68 15.38 -44.29
N GLU A 535 -5.55 14.23 -43.65
CA GLU A 535 -6.65 13.29 -43.39
C GLU A 535 -7.60 13.83 -42.31
N PHE A 536 -7.05 14.30 -41.18
CA PHE A 536 -7.83 14.71 -40.01
C PHE A 536 -8.02 16.23 -39.97
N GLN A 537 -9.17 16.70 -40.45
CA GLN A 537 -9.54 18.13 -40.47
C GLN A 537 -9.43 18.79 -39.08
N GLU A 538 -9.78 18.07 -38.03
CA GLU A 538 -9.70 18.56 -36.65
C GLU A 538 -8.26 18.73 -36.15
N LEU A 539 -7.35 17.83 -36.53
CA LEU A 539 -5.91 17.98 -36.24
C LEU A 539 -5.39 19.24 -36.93
N SER A 540 -5.73 19.44 -38.20
CA SER A 540 -5.40 20.66 -38.95
C SER A 540 -5.88 21.93 -38.26
N ALA A 541 -7.17 22.00 -37.93
CA ALA A 541 -7.77 23.19 -37.29
C ALA A 541 -7.16 23.47 -35.91
N SER A 542 -7.02 22.43 -35.08
CA SER A 542 -6.46 22.56 -33.72
C SER A 542 -4.99 22.98 -33.75
N LEU A 543 -4.20 22.42 -34.68
CA LEU A 543 -2.78 22.74 -34.83
C LEU A 543 -2.59 24.21 -35.21
N VAL A 544 -3.34 24.72 -36.18
CA VAL A 544 -3.31 26.15 -36.54
C VAL A 544 -3.70 27.01 -35.34
N GLY A 545 -4.77 26.64 -34.62
CA GLY A 545 -5.21 27.34 -33.42
C GLY A 545 -4.14 27.45 -32.33
N TYR A 546 -3.36 26.40 -32.10
CA TYR A 546 -2.25 26.42 -31.14
C TYR A 546 -0.99 27.11 -31.66
N MET A 547 -0.75 27.11 -32.98
CA MET A 547 0.43 27.74 -33.58
C MET A 547 0.29 29.25 -33.77
N VAL A 548 -0.91 29.76 -34.08
CA VAL A 548 -1.13 31.20 -34.31
C VAL A 548 -0.63 32.08 -33.15
N PRO A 549 -0.88 31.76 -31.87
CA PRO A 549 -0.32 32.52 -30.74
C PRO A 549 1.20 32.43 -30.60
N LEU A 550 1.84 31.40 -31.19
CA LEU A 550 3.28 31.18 -31.14
C LEU A 550 4.03 31.90 -32.28
N LEU A 551 3.31 32.42 -33.27
CA LEU A 551 3.90 33.18 -34.36
C LEU A 551 4.31 34.57 -33.87
N PRO A 552 5.52 35.06 -34.23
CA PRO A 552 5.89 36.44 -33.97
C PRO A 552 4.87 37.38 -34.59
N SER A 553 4.51 38.45 -33.88
CA SER A 553 3.61 39.50 -34.38
C SER A 553 4.27 40.21 -35.57
N HIS A 554 4.11 39.69 -36.78
CA HIS A 554 4.60 40.36 -37.98
C HIS A 554 3.63 41.47 -38.38
N GLN A 555 3.85 42.66 -37.80
CA GLN A 555 3.34 43.92 -38.33
C GLN A 555 4.19 44.45 -39.50
N GLN A 556 5.12 43.68 -40.03
CA GLN A 556 5.90 44.02 -41.22
C GLN A 556 6.20 42.74 -41.97
N LEU A 557 5.48 42.49 -43.08
CA LEU A 557 5.93 41.72 -44.25
C LEU A 557 4.85 41.57 -45.36
N PHE A 558 3.91 42.51 -45.46
CA PHE A 558 3.19 42.77 -46.71
C PHE A 558 3.08 44.27 -46.94
#